data_AF-B9K9R6-F1
#
_entry.id   AF-B9K9R6-F1
#
_cell.length_a   1.000
_cell.length_b   1.000
_cell.length_c   1.000
_cell.angle_alpha   90.00
_cell.angle_beta   90.00
_cell.angle_gamma   90.00
#
_symmetry.space_group_name_H-M   'P 1'
#
loop_
_entity.id
_entity.type
_entity.pdbx_description
1 polymer ?
#
loop_
_entity_poly.entity_id
_entity_poly.type
_entity_poly.pdbx_seq_one_letter_code
_entity_poly.pdbx_strand_id
1 'polypeptide(L)'
;MTWDYSSTGFFKRIIQNGEFPNKNGRIRLKGAMKHEDSKENHKNVCFYTPSSPLRPGGFSTGSLAVRNRTGHVEKTWPFCLFEEVDFLDFEKVISFYRKASKVGYAPFFSPAFEKMESVSGESDFFLDRKGNLYRVRSDFTKSVLNHRKKQAFTSKMKVWYADFVYRYFGEEMVAEYQLGLENIPRESLNDTFEVLEIITESVLEMFTGPLIVEIGHTKVYEDLLRTVPKDIHEKVLNLIDTKNLAEIEFLSRMKGIDLSRIEKIIEDSIYRRSPENLEGMNLPSSVKEDLLSVSSFLQRRFPSVLVEVDLTLARTIEEYSGVIFTIYDTSASKLVAAGGEYSINGEKGVGGSIFLEGKTC
;
A
#
# COMPACT_ATOMS: atom_id res chain seq x y z
N MET A 1 14.06 -14.41 21.55
CA MET A 1 14.11 -14.93 20.17
C MET A 1 12.69 -15.16 19.72
N THR A 2 12.13 -14.27 18.92
CA THR A 2 10.87 -14.49 18.19
C THR A 2 11.26 -14.90 16.78
N TRP A 3 11.01 -16.16 16.45
CA TRP A 3 11.13 -16.66 15.09
C TRP A 3 9.91 -16.20 14.32
N ASP A 4 10.12 -15.31 13.35
CA ASP A 4 9.06 -14.83 12.47
C ASP A 4 8.86 -15.84 11.35
N TYR A 5 7.80 -16.64 11.48
CA TYR A 5 7.38 -17.66 10.51
C TYR A 5 6.43 -17.08 9.44
N SER A 6 6.28 -15.75 9.37
CA SER A 6 5.54 -15.10 8.31
C SER A 6 6.21 -15.26 6.95
N SER A 7 5.41 -15.20 5.88
CA SER A 7 5.88 -15.10 4.48
C SER A 7 6.88 -13.94 4.30
N THR A 8 6.81 -12.92 5.14
CA THR A 8 7.73 -11.76 5.19
C THR A 8 9.13 -12.11 5.71
N GLY A 9 9.27 -13.01 6.70
CA GLY A 9 10.58 -13.49 7.16
C GLY A 9 11.36 -14.25 6.08
N PHE A 10 10.64 -14.98 5.22
CA PHE A 10 11.17 -15.68 4.06
C PHE A 10 11.57 -14.73 2.93
N PHE A 11 10.71 -13.76 2.60
CA PHE A 11 10.98 -12.71 1.62
C PHE A 11 12.20 -11.88 1.96
N LYS A 12 12.33 -11.48 3.23
CA LYS A 12 13.48 -10.74 3.76
C LYS A 12 14.79 -11.49 3.51
N ARG A 13 14.81 -12.82 3.69
CA ARG A 13 16.00 -13.64 3.38
C ARG A 13 16.29 -13.74 1.89
N ILE A 14 15.29 -13.88 1.04
CA ILE A 14 15.46 -13.97 -0.42
C ILE A 14 16.05 -12.67 -0.98
N ILE A 15 15.50 -11.52 -0.58
CA ILE A 15 15.90 -10.21 -1.08
C ILE A 15 17.26 -9.78 -0.49
N GLN A 16 17.48 -9.99 0.81
CA GLN A 16 18.76 -9.64 1.44
C GLN A 16 19.93 -10.52 0.97
N ASN A 17 19.67 -11.77 0.56
CA ASN A 17 20.71 -12.70 0.10
C ASN A 17 20.79 -12.86 -1.43
N GLY A 18 19.88 -12.24 -2.20
CA GLY A 18 19.87 -12.31 -3.67
C GLY A 18 19.49 -13.68 -4.24
N GLU A 19 18.71 -14.48 -3.51
CA GLU A 19 18.41 -15.88 -3.86
C GLU A 19 17.00 -16.06 -4.42
N PHE A 20 16.83 -15.89 -5.73
CA PHE A 20 15.54 -16.06 -6.39
C PHE A 20 15.23 -17.54 -6.72
N PRO A 21 13.94 -17.96 -6.71
CA PRO A 21 13.54 -19.26 -7.23
C PRO A 21 13.87 -19.37 -8.73
N ASN A 22 14.27 -20.56 -9.18
CA ASN A 22 14.35 -20.83 -10.62
C ASN A 22 12.95 -21.13 -11.21
N LYS A 23 12.84 -21.20 -12.55
CA LYS A 23 11.59 -21.47 -13.30
C LYS A 23 10.80 -22.73 -12.87
N ASN A 24 11.35 -23.57 -11.99
CA ASN A 24 10.72 -24.78 -11.47
C ASN A 24 10.35 -24.66 -9.97
N GLY A 25 10.25 -23.44 -9.42
CA GLY A 25 9.87 -23.21 -8.02
C GLY A 25 10.90 -23.68 -7.00
N ARG A 26 12.13 -24.03 -7.40
CA ARG A 26 13.19 -24.47 -6.47
C ARG A 26 14.05 -23.28 -6.05
N ILE A 27 14.07 -23.01 -4.75
CA ILE A 27 15.01 -22.06 -4.13
C ILE A 27 16.23 -22.82 -3.63
N ARG A 28 17.42 -22.40 -4.07
CA ARG A 28 18.69 -22.92 -3.57
C ARG A 28 19.17 -21.96 -2.49
N LEU A 29 18.82 -22.22 -1.23
CA LEU A 29 19.33 -21.43 -0.11
C LEU A 29 20.81 -21.77 0.14
N LYS A 30 21.73 -20.86 -0.15
CA LYS A 30 23.13 -20.92 0.28
C LYS A 30 23.32 -20.02 1.50
N GLY A 31 22.94 -20.53 2.67
CA GLY A 31 23.23 -19.87 3.94
C GLY A 31 24.04 -20.76 4.87
N ALA A 32 25.19 -20.27 5.35
CA ALA A 32 25.88 -20.85 6.49
C ALA A 32 25.06 -20.57 7.75
N MET A 33 24.52 -21.61 8.40
CA MET A 33 24.04 -21.47 9.77
C MET A 33 25.26 -21.29 10.68
N LYS A 34 25.49 -20.09 11.21
CA LYS A 34 26.35 -19.94 12.38
C LYS A 34 25.61 -20.51 13.59
N HIS A 35 25.99 -21.70 14.00
CA HIS A 35 25.75 -22.17 15.36
C HIS A 35 26.71 -21.41 16.28
N GLU A 36 26.19 -20.72 17.30
CA GLU A 36 27.04 -20.01 18.28
C GLU A 36 27.80 -20.95 19.23
N ASP A 37 27.73 -22.28 19.03
CA ASP A 37 28.43 -23.28 19.86
C ASP A 37 29.28 -24.30 19.09
N SER A 38 29.62 -24.05 17.82
CA SER A 38 30.57 -24.94 17.12
C SER A 38 31.58 -24.17 16.30
N LYS A 39 32.85 -24.25 16.70
CA LYS A 39 34.02 -23.85 15.91
C LYS A 39 34.19 -24.80 14.71
N GLU A 40 33.29 -24.79 13.73
CA GLU A 40 33.55 -25.44 12.44
C GLU A 40 32.68 -24.88 11.32
N ASN A 41 33.34 -24.45 10.24
CA ASN A 41 32.76 -23.68 9.15
C ASN A 41 32.31 -24.65 8.04
N HIS A 42 31.14 -25.27 8.16
CA HIS A 42 30.61 -26.20 7.14
C HIS A 42 29.45 -25.60 6.34
N LYS A 43 29.61 -25.60 5.00
CA LYS A 43 28.57 -25.27 4.02
C LYS A 43 27.63 -26.46 3.86
N ASN A 44 26.44 -26.41 4.45
CA ASN A 44 25.39 -27.41 4.28
C ASN A 44 24.35 -26.99 3.25
N VAL A 45 23.73 -27.96 2.56
CA VAL A 45 22.71 -27.74 1.52
C VAL A 45 21.41 -28.41 1.95
N CYS A 46 20.30 -27.66 1.97
CA CYS A 46 18.97 -28.17 2.29
C CYS A 46 18.24 -28.64 1.04
N PHE A 47 17.57 -29.79 1.12
CA PHE A 47 16.73 -30.34 0.06
C PHE A 47 15.33 -30.69 0.59
N TYR A 48 14.29 -30.42 -0.21
CA TYR A 48 12.93 -30.89 0.04
C TYR A 48 12.62 -32.11 -0.84
N THR A 49 12.04 -33.14 -0.24
CA THR A 49 11.54 -34.34 -0.93
C THR A 49 10.12 -34.64 -0.43
N PRO A 50 9.08 -34.53 -1.27
CA PRO A 50 7.72 -34.91 -0.89
C PRO A 50 7.61 -36.43 -0.74
N SER A 51 6.80 -36.87 0.21
CA SER A 51 6.70 -38.27 0.64
C SER A 51 5.62 -39.08 -0.09
N SER A 52 4.68 -38.47 -0.84
CA SER A 52 3.62 -39.17 -1.60
C SER A 52 2.94 -38.28 -2.66
N PRO A 53 2.30 -38.83 -3.72
CA PRO A 53 1.47 -38.05 -4.64
C PRO A 53 0.14 -37.62 -4.00
N LEU A 54 -0.28 -36.39 -4.32
CA LEU A 54 -1.40 -35.68 -3.69
C LEU A 54 -2.78 -36.26 -4.11
N ARG A 55 -3.66 -36.47 -3.13
CA ARG A 55 -5.12 -36.62 -3.34
C ARG A 55 -5.82 -35.31 -2.90
N PRO A 56 -6.95 -34.93 -3.50
CA PRO A 56 -7.69 -33.74 -3.07
C PRO A 56 -8.24 -33.92 -1.63
N GLY A 57 -8.03 -32.93 -0.76
CA GLY A 57 -8.57 -32.87 0.61
C GLY A 57 -7.77 -33.66 1.65
N GLY A 58 -6.43 -33.63 1.59
CA GLY A 58 -5.58 -34.37 2.50
C GLY A 58 -4.27 -33.64 2.83
N PHE A 59 -3.86 -33.72 4.10
CA PHE A 59 -2.58 -33.21 4.58
C PHE A 59 -1.40 -33.90 3.89
N SER A 60 -0.42 -33.12 3.41
CA SER A 60 0.88 -33.68 3.01
C SER A 60 1.92 -33.45 4.11
N THR A 61 2.47 -34.54 4.64
CA THR A 61 3.55 -34.49 5.63
C THR A 61 4.90 -34.57 4.91
N GLY A 62 5.72 -33.53 5.00
CA GLY A 62 7.07 -33.50 4.43
C GLY A 62 8.15 -33.44 5.52
N SER A 63 9.37 -33.85 5.18
CA SER A 63 10.53 -33.68 6.06
C SER A 63 11.61 -32.86 5.36
N LEU A 64 12.11 -31.81 6.02
CA LEU A 64 13.29 -31.08 5.55
C LEU A 64 14.55 -31.82 5.99
N ALA A 65 15.40 -32.21 5.05
CA ALA A 65 16.64 -32.94 5.34
C ALA A 65 17.87 -32.05 5.08
N VAL A 66 18.73 -31.90 6.09
CA VAL A 66 20.07 -31.32 5.91
C VAL A 66 21.00 -32.45 5.49
N ARG A 67 21.64 -32.31 4.34
CA ARG A 67 22.61 -33.30 3.85
C ARG A 67 24.03 -32.75 3.87
N ASN A 68 24.98 -33.59 4.27
CA ASN A 68 26.39 -33.28 4.17
C ASN A 68 26.88 -33.38 2.71
N ARG A 69 28.15 -33.06 2.47
CA ARG A 69 28.76 -33.07 1.12
C ARG A 69 28.81 -34.45 0.46
N THR A 70 28.62 -35.53 1.21
CA THR A 70 28.56 -36.91 0.70
C THR A 70 27.12 -37.42 0.53
N GLY A 71 26.12 -36.56 0.74
CA GLY A 71 24.71 -36.86 0.49
C GLY A 71 23.97 -37.58 1.63
N HIS A 72 24.62 -37.77 2.78
CA HIS A 72 24.02 -38.36 3.98
C HIS A 72 23.19 -37.34 4.74
N VAL A 73 22.03 -37.76 5.24
CA VAL A 73 21.09 -36.93 6.00
C VAL A 73 21.59 -36.79 7.44
N GLU A 74 21.91 -35.57 7.86
CA GLU A 74 22.38 -35.26 9.22
C GLU A 74 21.23 -35.02 10.20
N LYS A 75 20.17 -34.33 9.75
CA LYS A 75 18.97 -34.03 10.55
C LYS A 75 17.74 -33.97 9.66
N THR A 76 16.61 -34.43 10.20
CA THR A 76 15.28 -34.29 9.59
C THR A 76 14.37 -33.50 10.51
N TRP A 77 13.62 -32.56 9.94
CA TRP A 77 12.61 -31.78 10.67
C TRP A 77 11.24 -32.05 10.05
N PRO A 78 10.22 -32.44 10.85
CA PRO A 78 8.86 -32.56 10.34
C PRO A 78 8.34 -31.16 9.99
N PHE A 79 7.78 -31.02 8.79
CA PHE A 79 7.15 -29.78 8.33
C PHE A 79 5.71 -30.13 7.91
N CYS A 80 4.73 -29.49 8.55
CA CYS A 80 3.36 -29.48 8.06
C CYS A 80 3.25 -28.35 7.03
N LEU A 81 3.06 -28.72 5.76
CA LEU A 81 2.49 -27.79 4.80
C LEU A 81 0.99 -27.77 5.06
N PHE A 82 0.47 -26.60 5.45
CA PHE A 82 -0.96 -26.35 5.37
C PHE A 82 -1.38 -26.47 3.90
N GLU A 83 -2.50 -27.16 3.63
CA GLU A 83 -3.20 -27.09 2.34
C GLU A 83 -3.37 -25.63 1.94
N GLU A 84 -3.11 -25.32 0.66
CA GLU A 84 -3.35 -24.03 -0.01
C GLU A 84 -3.36 -22.84 0.96
N VAL A 85 -2.20 -22.56 1.57
CA VAL A 85 -1.96 -21.17 1.96
C VAL A 85 -2.00 -20.43 0.64
N ASP A 86 -3.03 -19.61 0.40
CA ASP A 86 -3.09 -18.65 -0.70
C ASP A 86 -1.71 -18.01 -0.78
N PHE A 87 -0.90 -18.54 -1.70
CA PHE A 87 0.45 -18.09 -1.90
C PHE A 87 0.19 -16.78 -2.59
N LEU A 88 0.16 -15.72 -1.79
CA LEU A 88 0.23 -14.35 -2.26
C LEU A 88 1.25 -14.37 -3.41
N ASP A 89 0.74 -14.15 -4.62
CA ASP A 89 1.41 -14.62 -5.83
C ASP A 89 2.82 -14.05 -5.86
N PHE A 90 3.80 -14.91 -5.59
CA PHE A 90 5.18 -14.53 -5.34
C PHE A 90 5.74 -13.76 -6.56
N GLU A 91 5.25 -14.09 -7.75
CA GLU A 91 5.60 -13.40 -8.98
C GLU A 91 5.12 -11.93 -8.98
N LYS A 92 3.95 -11.63 -8.40
CA LYS A 92 3.46 -10.23 -8.25
C LYS A 92 4.41 -9.40 -7.40
N VAL A 93 4.82 -9.93 -6.25
CA VAL A 93 5.75 -9.22 -5.34
C VAL A 93 7.13 -9.06 -5.98
N ILE A 94 7.64 -10.08 -6.65
CA ILE A 94 8.94 -10.01 -7.35
C ILE A 94 8.89 -9.03 -8.52
N SER A 95 7.79 -9.01 -9.28
CA SER A 95 7.58 -8.04 -10.36
C SER A 95 7.59 -6.61 -9.81
N PHE A 96 6.84 -6.36 -8.74
CA PHE A 96 6.80 -5.07 -8.05
C PHE A 96 8.19 -4.63 -7.56
N TYR A 97 8.90 -5.52 -6.87
CA TYR A 97 10.28 -5.30 -6.40
C TYR A 97 11.22 -4.91 -7.55
N ARG A 98 11.15 -5.59 -8.71
CA ARG A 98 11.99 -5.29 -9.88
C ARG A 98 11.71 -3.90 -10.42
N LYS A 99 10.44 -3.49 -10.54
CA LYS A 99 10.06 -2.14 -10.97
C LYS A 99 10.56 -1.07 -10.01
N ALA A 100 10.28 -1.23 -8.72
CA ALA A 100 10.68 -0.30 -7.67
C ALA A 100 12.21 -0.16 -7.58
N SER A 101 12.93 -1.28 -7.59
CA SER A 101 14.39 -1.28 -7.47
C SER A 101 15.09 -0.69 -8.71
N LYS A 102 14.50 -0.85 -9.90
CA LYS A 102 15.04 -0.27 -11.14
C LYS A 102 15.14 1.26 -11.08
N VAL A 103 14.24 1.92 -10.35
CA VAL A 103 14.25 3.39 -10.19
C VAL A 103 14.75 3.85 -8.80
N GLY A 104 15.36 2.94 -8.05
CA GLY A 104 16.10 3.27 -6.83
C GLY A 104 15.31 3.21 -5.52
N TYR A 105 14.12 2.60 -5.48
CA TYR A 105 13.45 2.33 -4.20
C TYR A 105 14.17 1.21 -3.43
N ALA A 106 14.53 1.48 -2.18
CA ALA A 106 15.11 0.51 -1.27
C ALA A 106 14.03 -0.28 -0.51
N PRO A 107 14.26 -1.56 -0.16
CA PRO A 107 13.28 -2.31 0.62
C PRO A 107 13.13 -1.78 2.05
N PHE A 108 11.89 -1.59 2.49
CA PHE A 108 11.53 -1.27 3.87
C PHE A 108 10.78 -2.43 4.51
N PHE A 109 11.36 -2.99 5.58
CA PHE A 109 10.75 -4.06 6.36
C PHE A 109 10.82 -3.69 7.84
N SER A 110 9.65 -3.48 8.46
CA SER A 110 9.51 -3.32 9.91
C SER A 110 8.68 -4.47 10.51
N PRO A 111 8.75 -4.72 11.82
CA PRO A 111 7.79 -5.61 12.48
C PRO A 111 6.36 -5.06 12.41
N ALA A 112 5.36 -5.95 12.41
CA ALA A 112 3.95 -5.57 12.46
C ALA A 112 3.56 -4.85 13.77
N PHE A 113 4.22 -5.20 14.88
CA PHE A 113 4.01 -4.57 16.19
C PHE A 113 5.15 -3.61 16.51
N GLU A 114 4.81 -2.35 16.78
CA GLU A 114 5.75 -1.32 17.20
C GLU A 114 5.51 -0.95 18.67
N LYS A 115 6.56 -0.97 19.49
CA LYS A 115 6.46 -0.62 20.91
C LYS A 115 6.04 0.84 21.08
N MET A 116 5.11 1.09 21.99
CA MET A 116 4.64 2.42 22.38
C MET A 116 5.17 2.78 23.76
N GLU A 117 5.42 4.07 23.98
CA GLU A 117 5.80 4.61 25.30
C GLU A 117 4.57 4.93 26.15
N SER A 118 3.50 5.39 25.52
CA SER A 118 2.22 5.72 26.16
C SER A 118 1.06 5.52 25.18
N VAL A 119 -0.16 5.45 25.71
CA VAL A 119 -1.38 5.50 24.90
C VAL A 119 -1.61 6.96 24.51
N SER A 120 -1.68 7.24 23.22
CA SER A 120 -1.95 8.58 22.69
C SER A 120 -3.12 8.54 21.70
N GLY A 121 -4.17 9.31 21.99
CA GLY A 121 -5.35 9.41 21.12
C GLY A 121 -6.14 8.10 20.99
N GLU A 122 -6.89 7.98 19.90
CA GLU A 122 -7.74 6.83 19.55
C GLU A 122 -6.97 5.74 18.79
N SER A 123 -5.76 5.40 19.23
CA SER A 123 -4.97 4.35 18.56
C SER A 123 -5.20 2.98 19.19
N ASP A 124 -5.54 2.00 18.36
CA ASP A 124 -5.63 0.60 18.79
C ASP A 124 -4.29 0.10 19.32
N PHE A 125 -4.31 -0.53 20.50
CA PHE A 125 -3.11 -1.02 21.16
C PHE A 125 -3.28 -2.41 21.76
N PHE A 126 -2.14 -3.08 21.94
CA PHE A 126 -2.01 -4.40 22.55
C PHE A 126 -1.13 -4.30 23.78
N LEU A 127 -1.54 -4.97 24.86
CA LEU A 127 -0.74 -5.14 26.06
C LEU A 127 -0.20 -6.57 26.10
N ASP A 128 1.12 -6.72 26.20
CA ASP A 128 1.71 -8.04 26.43
C ASP A 128 1.65 -8.44 27.92
N ARG A 129 1.97 -9.70 28.22
CA ARG A 129 2.00 -10.22 29.61
C ARG A 129 3.04 -9.55 30.51
N LYS A 130 3.97 -8.77 29.95
CA LYS A 130 5.00 -8.02 30.68
C LYS A 130 4.60 -6.55 30.89
N GLY A 131 3.40 -6.16 30.48
CA GLY A 131 2.91 -4.78 30.57
C GLY A 131 3.49 -3.85 29.50
N ASN A 132 4.13 -4.37 28.45
CA ASN A 132 4.54 -3.54 27.32
C ASN A 132 3.36 -3.24 26.41
N LEU A 133 3.26 -1.99 26.00
CA LEU A 133 2.28 -1.51 25.03
C LEU A 133 2.83 -1.58 23.60
N TYR A 134 2.00 -2.03 22.68
CA TYR A 134 2.31 -2.12 21.26
C TYR A 134 1.17 -1.56 20.43
N ARG A 135 1.51 -0.86 19.35
CA ARG A 135 0.58 -0.62 18.24
C ARG A 135 0.81 -1.66 17.17
N VAL A 136 -0.26 -2.10 16.52
CA VAL A 136 -0.17 -2.86 15.28
C VAL A 136 -0.09 -1.88 14.10
N ARG A 137 0.58 -2.27 13.01
CA ARG A 137 0.67 -1.46 11.79
C ARG A 137 -0.70 -1.29 11.14
N SER A 138 -1.29 -0.12 11.28
CA SER A 138 -2.53 0.27 10.59
C SER A 138 -2.32 1.09 9.32
N ASP A 139 -1.09 1.57 9.10
CA ASP A 139 -0.72 2.45 7.99
C ASP A 139 0.80 2.35 7.77
N PHE A 140 1.20 2.03 6.54
CA PHE A 140 2.60 1.86 6.18
C PHE A 140 3.37 3.18 6.08
N THR A 141 2.76 4.22 5.51
CA THR A 141 3.34 5.57 5.42
C THR A 141 3.69 6.07 6.81
N LYS A 142 2.78 5.91 7.79
CA LYS A 142 3.05 6.24 9.21
C LYS A 142 4.21 5.42 9.79
N SER A 143 4.31 4.13 9.49
CA SER A 143 5.46 3.31 9.91
C SER A 143 6.78 3.79 9.30
N VAL A 144 6.82 4.12 8.00
CA VAL A 144 8.00 4.66 7.31
C VAL A 144 8.42 6.00 7.93
N LEU A 145 7.48 6.92 8.12
CA LEU A 145 7.74 8.22 8.74
C LEU A 145 8.25 8.11 10.18
N ASN A 146 7.68 7.21 10.98
CA ASN A 146 8.13 6.98 12.35
C ASN A 146 9.52 6.34 12.40
N HIS A 147 9.85 5.49 11.43
CA HIS A 147 11.19 4.97 11.27
C HIS A 147 12.19 6.07 10.87
N ARG A 148 11.82 6.93 9.93
CA ARG A 148 12.63 8.08 9.49
C ARG A 148 12.98 9.01 10.65
N LYS A 149 12.01 9.32 11.51
CA LYS A 149 12.21 10.14 12.71
C LYS A 149 13.32 9.58 13.62
N LYS A 150 13.47 8.25 13.68
CA LYS A 150 14.50 7.58 14.50
C LYS A 150 15.90 7.58 13.87
N GLN A 151 16.00 7.67 12.53
CA GLN A 151 17.28 7.64 11.80
C GLN A 151 17.90 9.02 11.52
N ALA A 152 17.23 10.10 11.96
CA ALA A 152 17.39 11.50 11.57
C ALA A 152 16.43 11.93 10.45
N PHE A 153 15.63 12.96 10.75
CA PHE A 153 14.53 13.48 9.93
C PHE A 153 14.98 13.94 8.52
N THR A 154 16.25 14.27 8.33
CA THR A 154 16.80 14.77 7.05
C THR A 154 17.20 13.67 6.06
N SER A 155 17.08 12.39 6.44
CA SER A 155 17.39 11.29 5.52
C SER A 155 16.33 11.23 4.40
N LYS A 156 16.75 11.35 3.14
CA LYS A 156 15.86 11.03 2.01
C LYS A 156 15.43 9.57 2.14
N MET A 157 14.14 9.30 2.05
CA MET A 157 13.58 7.96 2.02
C MET A 157 12.87 7.73 0.70
N LYS A 158 13.45 6.88 -0.14
CA LYS A 158 12.83 6.33 -1.33
C LYS A 158 12.75 4.82 -1.14
N VAL A 159 11.61 4.35 -0.64
CA VAL A 159 11.45 2.97 -0.18
C VAL A 159 10.20 2.27 -0.69
N TRP A 160 10.28 0.96 -0.86
CA TRP A 160 9.12 0.12 -1.16
C TRP A 160 8.89 -0.88 -0.04
N TYR A 161 7.65 -1.33 0.14
CA TYR A 161 7.27 -2.31 1.16
C TYR A 161 6.33 -3.37 0.60
N ALA A 162 6.31 -4.52 1.29
CA ALA A 162 5.43 -5.64 1.00
C ALA A 162 5.13 -6.41 2.30
N ASP A 163 3.98 -6.15 2.91
CA ASP A 163 3.57 -6.80 4.17
C ASP A 163 2.10 -6.55 4.49
N PHE A 164 1.61 -7.12 5.59
CA PHE A 164 0.28 -6.88 6.11
C PHE A 164 0.13 -5.51 6.80
N VAL A 165 -1.05 -4.92 6.59
CA VAL A 165 -1.63 -3.79 7.30
C VAL A 165 -2.90 -4.26 8.00
N TYR A 166 -3.09 -3.84 9.24
CA TYR A 166 -4.12 -4.36 10.14
C TYR A 166 -5.17 -3.29 10.43
N ARG A 167 -6.44 -3.64 10.35
CA ARG A 167 -7.58 -2.76 10.63
C ARG A 167 -8.65 -3.52 11.41
N TYR A 168 -9.49 -2.80 12.14
CA TYR A 168 -10.68 -3.38 12.74
C TYR A 168 -11.89 -3.22 11.81
N PHE A 169 -12.67 -4.28 11.69
CA PHE A 169 -14.01 -4.28 11.12
C PHE A 169 -14.99 -4.71 12.21
N GLY A 170 -15.62 -3.72 12.87
CA GLY A 170 -16.30 -3.96 14.14
C GLY A 170 -15.29 -4.35 15.22
N GLU A 171 -15.47 -5.54 15.81
CA GLU A 171 -14.56 -6.08 16.83
C GLU A 171 -13.49 -7.02 16.25
N GLU A 172 -13.59 -7.38 14.96
CA GLU A 172 -12.67 -8.30 14.32
C GLU A 172 -11.47 -7.58 13.71
N MET A 173 -10.28 -8.10 13.95
CA MET A 173 -9.08 -7.64 13.27
C MET A 173 -8.96 -8.32 11.90
N VAL A 174 -8.73 -7.52 10.87
CA VAL A 174 -8.43 -7.98 9.52
C VAL A 174 -7.05 -7.51 9.11
N ALA A 175 -6.33 -8.35 8.37
CA ALA A 175 -5.04 -8.04 7.77
C ALA A 175 -5.16 -8.01 6.26
N GLU A 176 -4.70 -6.93 5.64
CA GLU A 176 -4.64 -6.79 4.19
C GLU A 176 -3.17 -6.73 3.76
N TYR A 177 -2.78 -7.56 2.80
CA TYR A 177 -1.41 -7.51 2.30
C TYR A 177 -1.24 -6.36 1.32
N GLN A 178 -0.27 -5.48 1.56
CA GLN A 178 -0.06 -4.31 0.73
C GLN A 178 1.33 -4.29 0.09
N LEU A 179 1.38 -3.87 -1.17
CA LEU A 179 2.61 -3.52 -1.88
C LEU A 179 2.60 -2.01 -2.09
N GLY A 180 3.62 -1.28 -1.65
CA GLY A 180 3.59 0.17 -1.78
C GLY A 180 4.95 0.83 -1.84
N LEU A 181 4.90 2.14 -2.09
CA LEU A 181 6.04 3.02 -2.28
C LEU A 181 5.91 4.24 -1.37
N GLU A 182 7.04 4.76 -0.91
CA GLU A 182 7.17 6.06 -0.27
C GLU A 182 8.39 6.79 -0.83
N ASN A 183 8.22 8.04 -1.24
CA ASN A 183 9.29 8.93 -1.66
C ASN A 183 9.21 10.27 -0.91
N ILE A 184 10.22 10.55 -0.10
CA ILE A 184 10.28 11.70 0.79
C ILE A 184 11.71 12.25 0.88
N PRO A 185 11.96 13.54 0.59
CA PRO A 185 10.98 14.51 0.10
C PRO A 185 10.56 14.24 -1.35
N ARG A 186 9.33 14.64 -1.68
CA ARG A 186 8.89 14.85 -3.06
C ARG A 186 9.50 16.16 -3.59
N GLU A 187 10.40 16.06 -4.55
CA GLU A 187 11.11 17.20 -5.12
C GLU A 187 10.33 17.85 -6.28
N SER A 188 9.55 17.06 -7.02
CA SER A 188 8.77 17.54 -8.17
C SER A 188 7.53 16.68 -8.45
N LEU A 189 6.72 17.08 -9.43
CA LEU A 189 5.59 16.27 -9.91
C LEU A 189 6.06 14.98 -10.61
N ASN A 190 7.32 14.92 -11.07
CA ASN A 190 7.88 13.69 -11.65
C ASN A 190 8.00 12.55 -10.62
N ASP A 191 8.20 12.88 -9.34
CA ASP A 191 8.18 11.87 -8.27
C ASP A 191 6.78 11.24 -8.13
N THR A 192 5.73 12.05 -8.32
CA THR A 192 4.33 11.59 -8.35
C THR A 192 4.06 10.72 -9.58
N PHE A 193 4.58 11.09 -10.75
CA PHE A 193 4.49 10.26 -11.96
C PHE A 193 5.18 8.91 -11.78
N GLU A 194 6.34 8.88 -11.14
CA GLU A 194 7.09 7.64 -10.89
C GLU A 194 6.32 6.67 -9.98
N VAL A 195 5.72 7.18 -8.89
CA VAL A 195 4.85 6.37 -8.02
C VAL A 195 3.63 5.87 -8.78
N LEU A 196 2.93 6.75 -9.51
CA LEU A 196 1.79 6.39 -10.34
C LEU A 196 2.14 5.34 -11.40
N GLU A 197 3.31 5.46 -12.03
CA GLU A 197 3.76 4.51 -13.05
C GLU A 197 3.91 3.12 -12.47
N ILE A 198 4.67 2.97 -11.38
CA ILE A 198 4.94 1.66 -10.79
C ILE A 198 3.65 1.04 -10.25
N ILE A 199 2.82 1.83 -9.57
CA ILE A 199 1.56 1.33 -9.00
C ILE A 199 0.62 0.91 -10.13
N THR A 200 0.38 1.75 -11.13
CA THR A 200 -0.56 1.45 -12.24
C THR A 200 -0.06 0.27 -13.10
N GLU A 201 1.22 0.25 -13.45
CA GLU A 201 1.81 -0.87 -14.21
C GLU A 201 1.74 -2.18 -13.44
N SER A 202 1.94 -2.13 -12.12
CA SER A 202 1.82 -3.32 -11.27
C SER A 202 0.37 -3.79 -11.15
N VAL A 203 -0.60 -2.89 -10.97
CA VAL A 203 -2.02 -3.27 -10.94
C VAL A 203 -2.44 -3.90 -12.28
N LEU A 204 -2.01 -3.36 -13.43
CA LEU A 204 -2.29 -3.94 -14.75
C LEU A 204 -1.76 -5.37 -14.93
N GLU A 205 -0.65 -5.73 -14.27
CA GLU A 205 -0.14 -7.10 -14.28
C GLU A 205 -0.86 -8.02 -13.28
N MET A 206 -1.32 -7.45 -12.17
CA MET A 206 -1.90 -8.22 -11.06
C MET A 206 -3.39 -8.50 -11.23
N PHE A 207 -4.10 -7.66 -12.00
CA PHE A 207 -5.53 -7.71 -12.23
C PHE A 207 -5.81 -7.75 -13.74
N THR A 208 -6.75 -8.60 -14.15
CA THR A 208 -7.04 -8.85 -15.58
C THR A 208 -8.21 -8.02 -16.12
N GLY A 209 -8.96 -7.37 -15.23
CA GLY A 209 -10.12 -6.57 -15.57
C GLY A 209 -9.79 -5.17 -16.10
N PRO A 210 -10.77 -4.48 -16.72
CA PRO A 210 -10.62 -3.07 -17.04
C PRO A 210 -10.39 -2.25 -15.76
N LEU A 211 -9.41 -1.37 -15.80
CA LEU A 211 -9.04 -0.52 -14.66
C LEU A 211 -9.51 0.91 -14.87
N ILE A 212 -9.96 1.51 -13.77
CA ILE A 212 -10.23 2.94 -13.66
C ILE A 212 -9.17 3.54 -12.74
N VAL A 213 -8.42 4.54 -13.20
CA VAL A 213 -7.58 5.37 -12.36
C VAL A 213 -8.29 6.72 -12.18
N GLU A 214 -8.84 6.89 -10.99
CA GLU A 214 -9.48 8.13 -10.57
C GLU A 214 -8.43 9.04 -9.94
N ILE A 215 -8.34 10.29 -10.40
CA ILE A 215 -7.44 11.32 -9.86
C ILE A 215 -8.23 12.47 -9.25
N GLY A 216 -7.70 13.01 -8.17
CA GLY A 216 -8.25 14.17 -7.48
C GLY A 216 -7.15 15.09 -6.96
N HIS A 217 -7.54 16.16 -6.26
CA HIS A 217 -6.56 17.09 -5.70
C HIS A 217 -7.09 17.80 -4.45
N THR A 218 -6.42 17.66 -3.30
CA THR A 218 -6.99 18.13 -2.00
C THR A 218 -7.10 19.65 -1.86
N LYS A 219 -6.25 20.43 -2.56
CA LYS A 219 -6.36 21.91 -2.55
C LYS A 219 -7.64 22.47 -3.19
N VAL A 220 -8.47 21.64 -3.84
CA VAL A 220 -9.78 22.10 -4.31
C VAL A 220 -10.66 22.53 -3.12
N TYR A 221 -10.56 21.83 -1.99
CA TYR A 221 -11.39 22.09 -0.82
C TYR A 221 -11.07 23.42 -0.16
N GLU A 222 -9.78 23.79 -0.09
CA GLU A 222 -9.37 25.10 0.42
C GLU A 222 -10.02 26.24 -0.36
N ASP A 223 -10.14 26.10 -1.68
CA ASP A 223 -10.75 27.13 -2.52
C ASP A 223 -12.29 27.13 -2.44
N LEU A 224 -12.91 25.94 -2.39
CA LEU A 224 -14.37 25.81 -2.23
C LEU A 224 -14.86 26.37 -0.88
N LEU A 225 -14.11 26.13 0.20
CA LEU A 225 -14.51 26.51 1.55
C LEU A 225 -14.28 28.00 1.88
N ARG A 226 -13.59 28.76 1.03
CA ARG A 226 -13.32 30.21 1.25
C ARG A 226 -14.58 31.04 1.45
N THR A 227 -15.65 30.70 0.71
CA THR A 227 -16.93 31.42 0.77
C THR A 227 -17.94 30.76 1.71
N VAL A 228 -17.58 29.62 2.31
CA VAL A 228 -18.43 28.85 3.22
C VAL A 228 -18.13 29.27 4.66
N PRO A 229 -19.15 29.53 5.50
CA PRO A 229 -18.96 29.77 6.93
C PRO A 229 -18.22 28.63 7.63
N LYS A 230 -17.25 28.98 8.49
CA LYS A 230 -16.36 28.00 9.15
C LYS A 230 -17.11 26.97 10.01
N ASP A 231 -18.22 27.36 10.62
CA ASP A 231 -19.05 26.50 11.48
C ASP A 231 -19.70 25.33 10.73
N ILE A 232 -19.73 25.36 9.39
CA ILE A 232 -20.30 24.28 8.57
C ILE A 232 -19.29 23.58 7.67
N HIS A 233 -17.98 23.88 7.77
CA HIS A 233 -16.96 23.29 6.90
C HIS A 233 -16.96 21.75 6.95
N GLU A 234 -16.94 21.19 8.15
CA GLU A 234 -16.96 19.73 8.35
C GLU A 234 -18.22 19.09 7.72
N LYS A 235 -19.39 19.69 7.95
CA LYS A 235 -20.64 19.23 7.36
C LYS A 235 -20.56 19.26 5.83
N VAL A 236 -20.10 20.36 5.25
CA VAL A 236 -19.99 20.51 3.80
C VAL A 236 -19.01 19.50 3.20
N LEU A 237 -17.85 19.29 3.83
CA LEU A 237 -16.88 18.28 3.40
C LEU A 237 -17.49 16.87 3.42
N ASN A 238 -18.23 16.51 4.47
CA ASN A 238 -18.93 15.23 4.53
C ASN A 238 -19.99 15.08 3.43
N LEU A 239 -20.73 16.14 3.12
CA LEU A 239 -21.71 16.14 2.02
C LEU A 239 -21.05 16.00 0.64
N ILE A 240 -19.85 16.57 0.47
CA ILE A 240 -19.03 16.36 -0.72
C ILE A 240 -18.60 14.90 -0.82
N ASP A 241 -18.03 14.31 0.25
CA ASP A 241 -17.56 12.91 0.28
C ASP A 241 -18.67 11.90 -0.02
N THR A 242 -19.88 12.18 0.49
CA THR A 242 -21.06 11.35 0.28
C THR A 242 -21.82 11.68 -1.01
N LYS A 243 -21.35 12.64 -1.81
CA LYS A 243 -21.99 13.16 -3.03
C LYS A 243 -23.47 13.53 -2.80
N ASN A 244 -23.80 14.04 -1.61
CA ASN A 244 -25.17 14.33 -1.20
C ASN A 244 -25.64 15.70 -1.72
N LEU A 245 -25.93 15.75 -3.02
CA LEU A 245 -26.35 16.96 -3.73
C LEU A 245 -27.64 17.56 -3.14
N ALA A 246 -28.60 16.71 -2.77
CA ALA A 246 -29.88 17.15 -2.23
C ALA A 246 -29.72 17.94 -0.91
N GLU A 247 -28.83 17.49 -0.02
CA GLU A 247 -28.60 18.21 1.24
C GLU A 247 -27.75 19.47 1.05
N ILE A 248 -26.86 19.50 0.04
CA ILE A 248 -26.16 20.74 -0.35
C ILE A 248 -27.17 21.79 -0.84
N GLU A 249 -28.09 21.44 -1.72
CA GLU A 249 -29.13 22.37 -2.22
C GLU A 249 -30.03 22.87 -1.08
N PHE A 250 -30.42 21.97 -0.17
CA PHE A 250 -31.21 22.33 1.01
C PHE A 250 -30.44 23.30 1.92
N LEU A 251 -29.17 23.01 2.20
CA LEU A 251 -28.31 23.85 3.02
C LEU A 251 -28.10 25.23 2.40
N SER A 252 -27.91 25.29 1.08
CA SER A 252 -27.78 26.55 0.33
C SER A 252 -29.02 27.43 0.52
N ARG A 253 -30.22 26.86 0.32
CA ARG A 253 -31.49 27.60 0.46
C ARG A 253 -31.78 28.01 1.90
N MET A 254 -31.58 27.10 2.86
CA MET A 254 -31.91 27.34 4.26
C MET A 254 -31.02 28.39 4.92
N LYS A 255 -29.72 28.40 4.58
CA LYS A 255 -28.76 29.36 5.14
C LYS A 255 -28.53 30.59 4.27
N GLY A 256 -29.07 30.63 3.04
CA GLY A 256 -28.84 31.72 2.09
C GLY A 256 -27.38 31.83 1.64
N ILE A 257 -26.69 30.69 1.51
CA ILE A 257 -25.27 30.60 1.14
C ILE A 257 -25.17 30.05 -0.28
N ASP A 258 -24.36 30.67 -1.13
CA ASP A 258 -24.07 30.13 -2.46
C ASP A 258 -23.13 28.92 -2.37
N LEU A 259 -23.66 27.74 -2.71
CA LEU A 259 -22.92 26.47 -2.79
C LEU A 259 -22.86 25.92 -4.22
N SER A 260 -23.19 26.74 -5.23
CA SER A 260 -23.27 26.33 -6.64
C SER A 260 -21.98 25.69 -7.17
N ARG A 261 -20.80 26.17 -6.73
CA ARG A 261 -19.51 25.58 -7.07
C ARG A 261 -19.36 24.16 -6.52
N ILE A 262 -19.89 23.92 -5.32
CA ILE A 262 -19.84 22.60 -4.66
C ILE A 262 -20.81 21.64 -5.33
N GLU A 263 -22.03 22.10 -5.61
CA GLU A 263 -23.02 21.36 -6.42
C GLU A 263 -22.38 20.92 -7.73
N LYS A 264 -21.71 21.85 -8.42
CA LYS A 264 -21.05 21.57 -9.70
C LYS A 264 -19.95 20.52 -9.60
N ILE A 265 -19.13 20.55 -8.55
CA ILE A 265 -18.09 19.53 -8.31
C ILE A 265 -18.71 18.14 -8.10
N ILE A 266 -19.81 18.05 -7.35
CA ILE A 266 -20.54 16.80 -7.14
C ILE A 266 -21.12 16.30 -8.47
N GLU A 267 -21.80 17.15 -9.24
CA GLU A 267 -22.35 16.80 -10.55
C GLU A 267 -21.27 16.34 -11.54
N ASP A 268 -20.14 17.07 -11.60
CA ASP A 268 -19.07 16.77 -12.54
C ASP A 268 -18.39 15.43 -12.20
N SER A 269 -18.35 15.06 -10.91
CA SER A 269 -17.90 13.72 -10.49
C SER A 269 -18.80 12.58 -10.96
N ILE A 270 -20.00 12.86 -11.48
CA ILE A 270 -20.94 11.87 -12.01
C ILE A 270 -20.97 11.94 -13.54
N TYR A 271 -21.11 13.15 -14.10
CA TYR A 271 -21.41 13.34 -15.53
C TYR A 271 -20.22 13.81 -16.36
N ARG A 272 -19.14 14.32 -15.74
CA ARG A 272 -18.03 14.99 -16.43
C ARG A 272 -16.65 14.52 -15.92
N ARG A 273 -16.54 13.21 -15.72
CA ARG A 273 -15.33 12.56 -15.19
C ARG A 273 -14.14 12.53 -16.16
N SER A 274 -14.36 12.76 -17.47
CA SER A 274 -13.24 12.80 -18.44
C SER A 274 -12.29 13.96 -18.15
N PRO A 275 -10.95 13.75 -18.19
CA PRO A 275 -9.96 14.82 -18.05
C PRO A 275 -10.10 16.00 -19.01
N GLU A 276 -10.72 15.80 -20.17
CA GLU A 276 -11.01 16.88 -21.14
C GLU A 276 -11.90 17.98 -20.54
N ASN A 277 -12.70 17.66 -19.52
CA ASN A 277 -13.56 18.62 -18.85
C ASN A 277 -12.81 19.55 -17.89
N LEU A 278 -11.55 19.25 -17.52
CA LEU A 278 -10.76 20.05 -16.58
C LEU A 278 -10.60 21.51 -17.03
N GLU A 279 -10.52 21.77 -18.33
CA GLU A 279 -10.40 23.12 -18.87
C GLU A 279 -11.62 23.98 -18.51
N GLY A 280 -12.82 23.39 -18.56
CA GLY A 280 -14.08 24.05 -18.23
C GLY A 280 -14.37 24.15 -16.73
N MET A 281 -13.60 23.47 -15.87
CA MET A 281 -13.81 23.52 -14.42
C MET A 281 -13.21 24.79 -13.81
N ASN A 282 -13.94 25.38 -12.86
CA ASN A 282 -13.50 26.55 -12.09
C ASN A 282 -12.62 26.10 -10.91
N LEU A 283 -11.34 25.85 -11.20
CA LEU A 283 -10.32 25.38 -10.26
C LEU A 283 -9.13 26.35 -10.18
N PRO A 284 -8.39 26.39 -9.06
CA PRO A 284 -7.11 27.10 -9.00
C PRO A 284 -6.16 26.63 -10.11
N SER A 285 -5.41 27.55 -10.74
CA SER A 285 -4.55 27.23 -11.88
C SER A 285 -3.54 26.11 -11.59
N SER A 286 -2.90 26.14 -10.41
CA SER A 286 -1.95 25.10 -10.01
C SER A 286 -2.59 23.71 -9.86
N VAL A 287 -3.83 23.65 -9.34
CA VAL A 287 -4.60 22.40 -9.25
C VAL A 287 -4.92 21.87 -10.64
N LYS A 288 -5.35 22.75 -11.55
CA LYS A 288 -5.66 22.39 -12.94
C LYS A 288 -4.41 21.90 -13.68
N GLU A 289 -3.27 22.58 -13.53
CA GLU A 289 -1.98 22.21 -14.12
C GLU A 289 -1.52 20.83 -13.66
N ASP A 290 -1.59 20.55 -12.35
CA ASP A 290 -1.21 19.25 -11.79
C ASP A 290 -2.12 18.12 -12.33
N LEU A 291 -3.44 18.32 -12.31
CA LEU A 291 -4.42 17.34 -12.82
C LEU A 291 -4.29 17.09 -14.33
N LEU A 292 -4.08 18.12 -15.14
CA LEU A 292 -3.85 17.99 -16.58
C LEU A 292 -2.54 17.24 -16.85
N SER A 293 -1.50 17.52 -16.09
CA SER A 293 -0.19 16.87 -16.26
C SER A 293 -0.25 15.38 -15.88
N VAL A 294 -0.92 15.06 -14.75
CA VAL A 294 -1.12 13.68 -14.29
C VAL A 294 -2.01 12.89 -15.25
N SER A 295 -3.16 13.43 -15.64
CA SER A 295 -4.06 12.75 -16.59
C SER A 295 -3.39 12.50 -17.93
N SER A 296 -2.69 13.51 -18.48
CA SER A 296 -1.95 13.38 -19.72
C SER A 296 -0.83 12.34 -19.63
N PHE A 297 -0.14 12.27 -18.48
CA PHE A 297 0.87 11.24 -18.23
C PHE A 297 0.26 9.83 -18.25
N LEU A 298 -0.81 9.62 -17.49
CA LEU A 298 -1.49 8.32 -17.39
C LEU A 298 -2.07 7.87 -18.74
N GLN A 299 -2.78 8.76 -19.45
CA GLN A 299 -3.38 8.45 -20.75
C GLN A 299 -2.35 8.07 -21.81
N ARG A 300 -1.18 8.74 -21.83
CA ARG A 300 -0.09 8.40 -22.75
C ARG A 300 0.61 7.10 -22.37
N ARG A 301 0.83 6.86 -21.08
CA ARG A 301 1.61 5.71 -20.60
C ARG A 301 0.79 4.42 -20.55
N PHE A 302 -0.50 4.53 -20.29
CA PHE A 302 -1.43 3.42 -20.05
C PHE A 302 -2.73 3.58 -20.87
N PRO A 303 -2.68 3.40 -22.20
CA PRO A 303 -3.85 3.64 -23.07
C PRO A 303 -5.03 2.69 -22.82
N SER A 304 -4.82 1.58 -22.11
CA SER A 304 -5.85 0.61 -21.74
C SER A 304 -6.56 0.94 -20.42
N VAL A 305 -6.12 1.97 -19.70
CA VAL A 305 -6.69 2.39 -18.42
C VAL A 305 -7.64 3.55 -18.67
N LEU A 306 -8.83 3.50 -18.06
CA LEU A 306 -9.74 4.63 -18.06
C LEU A 306 -9.30 5.62 -16.98
N VAL A 307 -8.85 6.81 -17.39
CA VAL A 307 -8.47 7.88 -16.47
C VAL A 307 -9.67 8.79 -16.23
N GLU A 308 -10.03 8.99 -14.98
CA GLU A 308 -11.17 9.80 -14.55
C GLU A 308 -10.76 10.82 -13.51
N VAL A 309 -11.48 11.95 -13.46
CA VAL A 309 -11.30 13.00 -12.46
C VAL A 309 -12.46 12.96 -11.48
N ASP A 310 -12.14 12.87 -10.19
CA ASP A 310 -13.10 13.01 -9.10
C ASP A 310 -12.53 13.90 -8.00
N LEU A 311 -13.22 15.02 -7.76
CA LEU A 311 -12.84 16.04 -6.78
C LEU A 311 -13.69 15.99 -5.51
N THR A 312 -14.38 14.87 -5.28
CA THR A 312 -15.31 14.69 -4.15
C THR A 312 -14.74 13.86 -3.00
N LEU A 313 -13.53 13.31 -3.10
CA LEU A 313 -12.88 12.53 -2.05
C LEU A 313 -12.43 13.42 -0.87
N ALA A 314 -13.38 14.05 -0.17
CA ALA A 314 -13.09 15.04 0.87
C ALA A 314 -12.51 14.41 2.14
N ARG A 315 -12.78 13.12 2.38
CA ARG A 315 -12.18 12.37 3.52
C ARG A 315 -10.66 12.33 3.49
N THR A 316 -10.04 12.57 2.34
CA THR A 316 -8.58 12.50 2.17
C THR A 316 -7.87 13.80 2.57
N ILE A 317 -8.60 14.85 2.97
CA ILE A 317 -8.02 16.18 3.24
C ILE A 317 -7.05 16.21 4.43
N GLU A 318 -7.24 15.33 5.41
CA GLU A 318 -6.36 15.24 6.59
C GLU A 318 -5.10 14.41 6.31
N GLU A 319 -5.15 13.52 5.32
CA GLU A 319 -4.07 12.58 5.00
C GLU A 319 -3.18 13.09 3.85
N TYR A 320 -3.76 13.85 2.91
CA TYR A 320 -3.11 14.25 1.67
C TYR A 320 -3.14 15.77 1.43
N SER A 321 -2.11 16.29 0.77
CA SER A 321 -1.88 17.72 0.54
C SER A 321 -1.48 18.04 -0.91
N GLY A 322 -2.15 17.43 -1.88
CA GLY A 322 -1.85 17.58 -3.31
C GLY A 322 -2.67 16.61 -4.16
N VAL A 323 -2.07 16.09 -5.23
CA VAL A 323 -2.66 15.06 -6.08
C VAL A 323 -2.97 13.80 -5.26
N ILE A 324 -4.16 13.25 -5.46
CA ILE A 324 -4.56 11.93 -4.94
C ILE A 324 -4.97 11.05 -6.10
N PHE A 325 -4.84 9.74 -5.92
CA PHE A 325 -5.30 8.77 -6.90
C PHE A 325 -5.87 7.52 -6.24
N THR A 326 -6.80 6.92 -6.95
CA THR A 326 -7.49 5.68 -6.56
C THR A 326 -7.61 4.80 -7.80
N ILE A 327 -7.37 3.50 -7.66
CA ILE A 327 -7.46 2.55 -8.77
C ILE A 327 -8.50 1.51 -8.45
N TYR A 328 -9.44 1.32 -9.37
CA TYR A 328 -10.50 0.33 -9.26
C TYR A 328 -10.34 -0.74 -10.34
N ASP A 329 -10.51 -2.01 -9.95
CA ASP A 329 -10.75 -3.10 -10.89
C ASP A 329 -12.26 -3.28 -11.07
N THR A 330 -12.74 -2.98 -12.28
CA THR A 330 -14.17 -3.07 -12.61
C THR A 330 -14.67 -4.52 -12.66
N SER A 331 -13.79 -5.50 -12.92
CA SER A 331 -14.19 -6.91 -12.96
C SER A 331 -14.47 -7.45 -11.56
N ALA A 332 -13.64 -7.08 -10.59
CA ALA A 332 -13.84 -7.42 -9.18
C ALA A 332 -14.76 -6.44 -8.43
N SER A 333 -15.14 -5.32 -9.06
CA SER A 333 -15.84 -4.20 -8.42
C SER A 333 -15.16 -3.74 -7.13
N LYS A 334 -13.83 -3.65 -7.15
CA LYS A 334 -13.01 -3.45 -5.95
C LYS A 334 -12.01 -2.30 -6.12
N LEU A 335 -11.81 -1.56 -5.04
CA LEU A 335 -10.64 -0.69 -4.83
C LEU A 335 -9.36 -1.54 -4.71
N VAL A 336 -8.44 -1.38 -5.65
CA VAL A 336 -7.21 -2.20 -5.73
C VAL A 336 -5.94 -1.43 -5.45
N ALA A 337 -5.95 -0.10 -5.55
CA ALA A 337 -4.83 0.72 -5.09
C ALA A 337 -5.28 2.14 -4.73
N ALA A 338 -4.55 2.82 -3.85
CA ALA A 338 -4.74 4.22 -3.55
C ALA A 338 -3.42 4.88 -3.15
N GLY A 339 -3.35 6.19 -3.30
CA GLY A 339 -2.18 6.97 -2.90
C GLY A 339 -2.33 8.44 -3.18
N GLY A 340 -1.23 9.17 -2.99
CA GLY A 340 -1.22 10.60 -3.20
C GLY A 340 -0.05 11.30 -2.55
N GLU A 341 -0.07 12.61 -2.70
CA GLU A 341 0.90 13.55 -2.16
C GLU A 341 0.48 13.98 -0.76
N TYR A 342 1.41 14.05 0.17
CA TYR A 342 1.17 14.45 1.56
C TYR A 342 2.23 15.41 2.06
N SER A 343 1.99 16.02 3.22
CA SER A 343 2.93 16.94 3.87
C SER A 343 3.09 16.57 5.34
N ILE A 344 4.32 16.32 5.76
CA ILE A 344 4.69 16.09 7.16
C ILE A 344 5.66 17.19 7.59
N ASN A 345 5.29 17.95 8.63
CA ASN A 345 6.13 18.98 9.24
C ASN A 345 6.72 19.98 8.22
N GLY A 346 5.96 20.33 7.16
CA GLY A 346 6.39 21.25 6.10
C GLY A 346 7.20 20.63 4.96
N GLU A 347 7.50 19.34 5.03
CA GLU A 347 8.12 18.58 3.94
C GLU A 347 7.08 17.76 3.18
N LYS A 348 7.16 17.76 1.85
CA LYS A 348 6.25 17.00 1.00
C LYS A 348 6.75 15.57 0.81
N GLY A 349 5.83 14.61 0.75
CA GLY A 349 6.09 13.25 0.30
C GLY A 349 5.04 12.80 -0.70
N VAL A 350 5.28 11.65 -1.32
CA VAL A 350 4.32 10.96 -2.17
C VAL A 350 4.45 9.47 -1.95
N GLY A 351 3.31 8.78 -1.92
CA GLY A 351 3.26 7.34 -1.74
C GLY A 351 2.00 6.74 -2.31
N GLY A 352 1.95 5.42 -2.33
CA GLY A 352 0.79 4.67 -2.80
C GLY A 352 0.92 3.18 -2.50
N SER A 353 -0.23 2.54 -2.38
CA SER A 353 -0.36 1.13 -1.98
C SER A 353 -1.29 0.41 -2.93
N ILE A 354 -0.93 -0.84 -3.26
CA ILE A 354 -1.78 -1.83 -3.90
C ILE A 354 -2.31 -2.74 -2.80
N PHE A 355 -3.62 -2.97 -2.81
CA PHE A 355 -4.34 -3.78 -1.86
C PHE A 355 -4.51 -5.21 -2.42
N LEU A 356 -3.75 -6.14 -1.87
CA LEU A 356 -3.88 -7.57 -2.14
C LEU A 356 -4.76 -8.20 -1.04
N GLU A 357 -5.29 -9.40 -1.31
CA GLU A 357 -6.27 -10.13 -0.49
C GLU A 357 -6.25 -9.82 1.03
N GLY A 358 -7.45 -9.56 1.56
CA GLY A 358 -7.68 -9.44 2.99
C GLY A 358 -7.86 -10.81 3.64
N LYS A 359 -7.26 -11.00 4.80
CA LYS A 359 -7.41 -12.17 5.68
C LYS A 359 -7.99 -11.71 7.01
N THR A 360 -8.98 -12.43 7.54
CA THR A 360 -9.41 -12.27 8.93
C THR A 360 -8.34 -12.84 9.86
N CYS A 361 -8.01 -12.12 10.94
CA CYS A 361 -6.92 -12.46 11.86
C CYS A 361 -7.39 -13.30 13.05
#